data_AF-A0A961RNY7-F1
#
_entry.id   AF-A0A961RNY7-F1
#
_cell.length_a   1.000
_cell.length_b   1.000
_cell.length_c   1.000
_cell.angle_alpha   90.00
_cell.angle_beta   90.00
_cell.angle_gamma   90.00
#
_symmetry.space_group_name_H-M   'P 1'
#
loop_
_entity.id
_entity.type
_entity.pdbx_description
1 polymer ?
#
loop_
_entity_poly.entity_id
_entity_poly.type
_entity_poly.pdbx_seq_one_letter_code
_entity_poly.pdbx_strand_id
1 'polypeptide(L)' 'VEEAIASGNKDEARTALQAVQPELMRAASKGVMHKNTASRKVSRLASRVKALG' A
#
# COMPACT_ATOMS: atom_id res chain seq x y z
N VAL A 1 3.85 6.15 -1.73
CA VAL A 1 4.24 4.92 -1.00
C VAL A 1 5.56 4.37 -1.53
N GLU A 2 5.70 4.13 -2.83
CA GLU A 2 6.93 3.51 -3.37
C GLU A 2 8.17 4.39 -3.20
N GLU A 3 8.05 5.71 -3.31
CA GLU A 3 9.14 6.66 -3.04
C GLU A 3 9.56 6.67 -1.56
N ALA A 4 8.61 6.69 -0.63
CA ALA A 4 8.89 6.61 0.80
C ALA A 4 9.60 5.29 1.16
N ILE A 5 9.21 4.18 0.53
CA ILE A 5 9.90 2.89 0.67
C ILE A 5 11.33 2.96 0.11
N ALA A 6 11.53 3.61 -1.04
CA ALA A 6 12.85 3.76 -1.66
C ALA A 6 13.80 4.66 -0.84
N SER A 7 13.25 5.68 -0.19
CA SER A 7 14.01 6.59 0.69
C SER A 7 14.40 5.98 2.05
N GLY A 8 13.85 4.81 2.39
CA GLY A 8 14.11 4.15 3.68
C GLY A 8 13.34 4.73 4.87
N ASN A 9 12.50 5.74 4.67
CA ASN A 9 11.73 6.35 5.76
C ASN A 9 10.48 5.52 6.11
N LYS A 10 10.59 4.71 7.16
CA LYS A 10 9.54 3.79 7.61
C LYS A 10 8.26 4.49 8.08
N ASP A 11 8.37 5.59 8.81
CA ASP A 11 7.22 6.30 9.38
C ASP A 11 6.39 6.99 8.30
N GLU A 12 7.07 7.62 7.34
CA GLU A 12 6.42 8.16 6.14
C GLU A 12 5.80 7.05 5.29
N ALA A 13 6.49 5.93 5.11
CA ALA A 13 5.97 4.81 4.33
C ALA A 13 4.73 4.17 4.98
N ARG A 14 4.68 4.10 6.32
CA ARG A 14 3.51 3.62 7.07
C ARG A 14 2.32 4.57 6.95
N THR A 15 2.55 5.87 7.10
CA THR A 15 1.53 6.91 6.94
C THR A 15 0.96 6.90 5.53
N ALA A 16 1.84 6.84 4.52
CA ALA A 16 1.44 6.77 3.12
C ALA A 16 0.66 5.48 2.81
N LEU A 17 1.05 4.34 3.39
CA LEU A 17 0.32 3.08 3.21
C LEU A 17 -1.09 3.16 3.80
N GLN A 18 -1.25 3.74 4.99
CA GLN A 18 -2.56 3.94 5.63
C GLN A 18 -3.48 4.83 4.80
N ALA A 19 -2.94 5.87 4.15
CA ALA A 19 -3.71 6.74 3.26
C ALA A 19 -4.15 6.02 1.97
N VAL A 20 -3.27 5.20 1.37
CA VAL A 20 -3.53 4.53 0.09
C VAL A 20 -4.44 3.29 0.22
N GLN A 21 -4.41 2.61 1.35
CA GLN A 21 -5.20 1.40 1.59
C GLN A 21 -6.72 1.59 1.38
N PRO A 22 -7.41 2.60 1.95
CA PRO A 22 -8.83 2.82 1.71
C PRO A 22 -9.14 3.20 0.25
N GLU A 23 -8.25 3.90 -0.45
CA GLU A 23 -8.46 4.26 -1.85
C GLU A 23 -8.38 3.05 -2.78
N LEU A 24 -7.40 2.16 -2.57
CA LEU A 24 -7.28 0.91 -3.33
C LEU A 24 -8.51 0.01 -3.12
N MET A 25 -9.00 -0.07 -1.88
CA MET A 25 -10.19 -0.86 -1.58
C MET A 25 -11.44 -0.24 -2.18
N ARG A 26 -11.56 1.09 -2.18
CA ARG A 26 -12.65 1.80 -2.86
C ARG A 26 -12.61 1.61 -4.37
N ALA A 27 -11.42 1.63 -4.98
CA ALA A 27 -11.24 1.32 -6.41
C ALA A 27 -11.66 -0.13 -6.73
N ALA A 28 -11.38 -1.07 -5.82
CA ALA A 28 -11.84 -2.44 -5.95
C ALA A 28 -13.36 -2.57 -5.82
N SER A 29 -13.98 -1.87 -4.87
CA SER A 29 -15.44 -1.83 -4.70
C SER A 29 -16.16 -1.23 -5.91
N LYS A 30 -15.52 -0.26 -6.59
CA LYS A 30 -16.04 0.35 -7.82
C LYS A 30 -15.78 -0.50 -9.08
N GLY A 31 -15.16 -1.67 -8.94
CA GLY A 31 -14.87 -2.57 -10.08
C GLY A 31 -13.72 -2.11 -10.97
N VAL A 32 -13.00 -1.04 -10.61
CA VAL A 32 -11.84 -0.54 -11.37
C VAL A 32 -10.68 -1.55 -11.32
N MET A 33 -10.59 -2.33 -10.26
CA MET A 33 -9.67 -3.46 -10.16
C MET A 33 -10.30 -4.61 -9.39
N HIS A 34 -9.87 -5.84 -9.65
CA HIS A 34 -10.34 -7.00 -8.91
C HIS A 34 -9.91 -6.91 -7.43
N LYS A 35 -10.80 -7.29 -6.49
CA LYS A 35 -10.52 -7.30 -5.04
C LYS A 35 -9.20 -7.97 -4.69
N ASN A 36 -8.95 -9.16 -5.26
CA ASN A 36 -7.69 -9.89 -5.08
C ASN A 36 -6.45 -9.10 -5.57
N THR A 37 -6.57 -8.29 -6.62
CA THR A 37 -5.48 -7.44 -7.10
C THR A 37 -5.18 -6.32 -6.11
N ALA A 38 -6.22 -5.66 -5.58
CA ALA A 38 -6.06 -4.67 -4.52
C ALA A 38 -5.42 -5.29 -3.26
N SER A 39 -5.93 -6.42 -2.77
CA SER A 39 -5.38 -7.12 -1.61
C SER A 39 -3.92 -7.54 -1.81
N ARG A 40 -3.55 -8.05 -2.99
CA ARG A 40 -2.15 -8.39 -3.30
C ARG A 40 -1.25 -7.16 -3.26
N LYS A 41 -1.70 -6.02 -3.81
CA LYS A 41 -0.93 -4.77 -3.82
C LYS A 41 -0.70 -4.25 -2.40
N VAL A 42 -1.74 -4.22 -1.57
CA VAL A 42 -1.65 -3.85 -0.15
C VAL A 42 -0.67 -4.76 0.59
N SER A 43 -0.79 -6.08 0.41
CA SER A 43 0.09 -7.05 1.08
C SER A 43 1.57 -6.87 0.70
N ARG A 44 1.87 -6.68 -0.59
CA ARG A 44 3.23 -6.43 -1.08
C ARG A 44 3.81 -5.11 -0.56
N LEU A 45 3.01 -4.06 -0.47
CA LEU A 45 3.47 -2.78 0.08
C LEU A 45 3.72 -2.90 1.59
N ALA A 46 2.83 -3.57 2.32
CA ALA A 46 3.00 -3.82 3.74
C ALA A 46 4.26 -4.65 4.05
N SER A 47 4.55 -5.69 3.24
CA SER A 47 5.77 -6.48 3.42
C SER A 47 7.04 -5.67 3.16
N ARG A 48 7.03 -4.79 2.15
CA ARG A 48 8.14 -3.87 1.87
C ARG A 48 8.34 -2.86 3.00
N VAL A 49 7.27 -2.27 3.54
CA VAL A 49 7.36 -1.36 4.70
C VAL A 49 7.87 -2.08 5.94
N LYS A 50 7.45 -3.33 6.17
CA LYS A 50 7.97 -4.15 7.28
C LYS A 50 9.45 -4.48 7.11
N ALA A 51 9.90 -4.71 5.87
CA ALA A 51 11.31 -4.99 5.58
C ALA A 51 12.26 -3.80 5.84
N LEU A 52 11.73 -2.58 5.97
CA LEU A 52 12.52 -1.39 6.33
C LEU A 52 12.96 -1.36 7.80
N GLY A 53 12.50 -2.30 8.64
CA GLY A 53 12.95 -2.49 10.03
C GLY A 53 11.94 -2.02 11.03
#